data_AF-A0A9E5SQQ7-F1
#
_entry.id   AF-A0A9E5SQQ7-F1
#
_cell.length_a   1.000
_cell.length_b   1.000
_cell.length_c   1.000
_cell.angle_alpha   90.00
_cell.angle_beta   90.00
_cell.angle_gamma   90.00
#
_symmetry.space_group_name_H-M   'P 1'
#
loop_
_entity.id
_entity.type
_entity.pdbx_description
1 polymer ?
#
loop_
_entity_poly.entity_id
_entity_poly.type
_entity_poly.pdbx_seq_one_letter_code
_entity_poly.pdbx_strand_id
1 'polypeptide(L)'
;MNKRTGAALAALMILATLGGCQLAVPDAGAAGPDMLCGVFATLEPLDFGMEKTVELPPGWNGNPDDIFTDSAGQRIYAQRISGGSGDAGDYVFEGLTGSRLFVAEMAQGNATYHATVADGAITDVHVAYSDADMKLTGTRLFDVHEPCKVYANPVYQTPEGDVYVVQGQGLFFDAPQPEGSCGSTTISASTTVTRDGVQFTQTTEVELKIEAVNTNREIV
;
A
#
# COMPACT_ATOMS: atom_id res chain seq x y z
N MET A 1 48.17 22.36 2.08
CA MET A 1 47.31 21.29 1.54
C MET A 1 46.65 20.60 2.72
N ASN A 2 45.46 21.09 3.11
CA ASN A 2 44.86 20.78 4.42
C ASN A 2 43.80 19.69 4.27
N LYS A 3 44.09 18.50 4.80
CA LYS A 3 43.28 17.27 4.72
C LYS A 3 41.97 17.29 5.53
N ARG A 4 41.42 18.46 5.85
CA ARG A 4 40.23 18.60 6.73
C ARG A 4 38.99 19.17 6.05
N THR A 5 39.09 19.60 4.80
CA THR A 5 37.95 20.14 4.04
C THR A 5 37.25 19.10 3.17
N GLY A 6 37.79 17.87 3.04
CA GLY A 6 37.21 16.81 2.21
C GLY A 6 36.07 16.01 2.87
N ALA A 7 35.90 16.08 4.19
CA ALA A 7 34.89 15.28 4.90
C ALA A 7 33.53 15.99 5.05
N ALA A 8 33.50 17.34 4.97
CA ALA A 8 32.26 18.11 5.14
C ALA A 8 31.40 18.18 3.86
N LEU A 9 32.01 17.98 2.67
CA LEU A 9 31.29 17.99 1.40
C LEU A 9 30.63 16.63 1.07
N ALA A 10 31.09 15.53 1.65
CA ALA A 10 30.53 14.20 1.44
C ALA A 10 29.28 13.93 2.30
N ALA A 11 29.16 14.57 3.47
CA ALA A 11 28.00 14.42 4.35
C ALA A 11 26.78 15.25 3.88
N LEU A 12 27.00 16.32 3.11
CA LEU A 12 25.91 17.16 2.60
C LEU A 12 25.23 16.58 1.35
N MET A 13 25.88 15.63 0.66
CA MET A 13 25.39 15.06 -0.60
C MET A 13 24.53 13.81 -0.41
N ILE A 14 24.51 13.22 0.80
CA ILE A 14 23.70 12.03 1.12
C ILE A 14 22.27 12.40 1.51
N LEU A 15 22.03 13.61 2.02
CA LEU A 15 20.70 14.10 2.41
C LEU A 15 19.80 14.50 1.22
N ALA A 16 20.34 14.53 -0.01
CA ALA A 16 19.59 14.92 -1.21
C ALA A 16 18.92 13.74 -1.95
N THR A 17 19.03 12.50 -1.44
CA THR A 17 18.49 11.30 -2.12
C THR A 17 17.15 10.79 -1.56
N LEU A 18 16.59 11.47 -0.55
CA LEU A 18 15.25 11.17 0.00
C LEU A 18 14.17 12.13 -0.53
N GLY A 19 14.47 12.94 -1.54
CA GLY A 19 13.54 13.84 -2.22
C GLY A 19 12.61 13.10 -3.20
N GLY A 20 11.81 12.17 -2.70
CA GLY A 20 10.71 11.53 -3.43
C GLY A 20 9.35 12.23 -3.27
N CYS A 21 9.28 13.37 -2.57
CA CYS A 21 8.06 14.16 -2.49
C CYS A 21 7.83 14.86 -3.84
N GLN A 22 6.98 14.29 -4.68
CA GLN A 22 6.38 15.01 -5.81
C GLN A 22 5.62 16.21 -5.23
N LEU A 23 6.24 17.40 -5.28
CA LEU A 23 5.62 18.65 -4.91
C LEU A 23 4.68 19.07 -6.04
N ALA A 24 3.48 18.50 -6.07
CA ALA A 24 2.41 19.00 -6.92
C ALA A 24 1.87 20.28 -6.28
N VAL A 25 2.25 21.44 -6.83
CA VAL A 25 1.60 22.72 -6.52
C VAL A 25 0.18 22.61 -7.07
N PRO A 26 -0.89 22.69 -6.25
CA PRO A 26 -2.24 22.66 -6.77
C PRO A 26 -2.47 23.96 -7.55
N ASP A 27 -2.71 23.84 -8.85
CA ASP A 27 -3.33 24.91 -9.62
C ASP A 27 -4.68 25.24 -8.98
N ALA A 28 -5.01 26.53 -8.88
CA ALA A 28 -6.27 27.01 -8.34
C ALA A 28 -7.45 26.52 -9.22
N GLY A 29 -7.94 25.31 -8.92
CA GLY A 29 -8.98 24.62 -9.68
C GLY A 29 -8.78 23.10 -9.83
N ALA A 30 -7.63 22.54 -9.41
CA ALA A 30 -7.41 21.10 -9.42
C ALA A 30 -8.09 20.41 -8.22
N ALA A 31 -8.70 19.24 -8.45
CA ALA A 31 -9.07 18.32 -7.39
C ALA A 31 -7.84 18.02 -6.51
N GLY A 32 -8.05 17.76 -5.22
CA GLY A 32 -6.97 17.52 -4.26
C GLY A 32 -6.02 16.36 -4.66
N PRO A 33 -4.91 16.19 -3.95
CA PRO A 33 -4.05 15.02 -4.13
C PRO A 33 -4.75 13.72 -3.70
N ASP A 34 -4.41 12.61 -4.37
CA ASP A 34 -4.81 11.26 -3.97
C ASP A 34 -4.23 10.92 -2.57
N MET A 35 -5.04 10.33 -1.71
CA MET A 35 -4.68 10.04 -0.31
C MET A 35 -4.43 8.56 -0.10
N LEU A 36 -3.27 8.20 0.47
CA LEU A 36 -3.04 6.84 0.96
C LEU A 36 -4.12 6.54 2.01
N CYS A 37 -4.82 5.42 1.84
CA CYS A 37 -5.95 5.09 2.69
C CYS A 37 -5.93 3.63 3.19
N GLY A 38 -5.00 2.81 2.69
CA GLY A 38 -4.77 1.47 3.24
C GLY A 38 -3.87 0.59 2.40
N VAL A 39 -4.13 -0.71 2.49
CA VAL A 39 -3.40 -1.79 1.84
C VAL A 39 -4.35 -2.86 1.33
N PHE A 40 -4.00 -3.45 0.18
CA PHE A 40 -4.61 -4.64 -0.37
C PHE A 40 -3.57 -5.76 -0.37
N ALA A 41 -3.73 -6.71 0.54
CA ALA A 41 -2.77 -7.79 0.74
C ALA A 41 -3.02 -8.93 -0.26
N THR A 42 -2.04 -9.23 -1.11
CA THR A 42 -2.10 -10.35 -2.07
C THR A 42 -1.02 -11.39 -1.78
N LEU A 43 -1.22 -12.63 -2.22
CA LEU A 43 -0.21 -13.70 -2.10
C LEU A 43 0.71 -13.78 -3.33
N GLU A 44 0.29 -13.16 -4.42
CA GLU A 44 1.03 -13.01 -5.68
C GLU A 44 1.18 -11.52 -6.03
N PRO A 45 2.21 -11.13 -6.80
CA PRO A 45 2.30 -9.77 -7.32
C PRO A 45 1.03 -9.39 -8.10
N LEU A 46 0.62 -8.12 -8.05
CA LEU A 46 -0.46 -7.64 -8.90
C LEU A 46 -0.09 -7.78 -10.39
N ASP A 47 -0.96 -8.43 -11.15
CA ASP A 47 -0.89 -8.47 -12.60
C ASP A 47 -1.70 -7.30 -13.17
N PHE A 48 -1.02 -6.40 -13.88
CA PHE A 48 -1.65 -5.26 -14.55
C PHE A 48 -2.02 -5.56 -16.01
N GLY A 49 -1.93 -6.83 -16.44
CA GLY A 49 -2.46 -7.29 -17.71
C GLY A 49 -1.70 -6.72 -18.93
N MET A 50 -0.42 -6.39 -18.78
CA MET A 50 0.39 -6.02 -19.94
C MET A 50 0.65 -7.28 -20.77
N GLU A 51 0.04 -7.38 -21.96
CA GLU A 51 0.42 -8.38 -22.94
C GLU A 51 1.94 -8.28 -23.15
N LYS A 52 2.64 -9.35 -22.75
CA LYS A 52 4.09 -9.45 -22.61
C LYS A 52 4.76 -9.41 -24.00
N THR A 53 4.80 -8.26 -24.64
CA THR A 53 5.58 -8.07 -25.89
C THR A 53 6.96 -7.55 -25.52
N VAL A 54 7.80 -8.45 -25.02
CA VAL A 54 9.21 -8.13 -24.76
C VAL A 54 10.01 -8.53 -25.99
N GLU A 55 10.59 -7.55 -26.70
CA GLU A 55 11.62 -7.84 -27.69
C GLU A 55 12.90 -8.28 -26.96
N LEU A 56 13.18 -9.59 -27.01
CA LEU A 56 14.37 -10.16 -26.41
C LEU A 56 15.61 -9.87 -27.28
N PRO A 57 16.74 -9.46 -26.70
CA PRO A 57 17.97 -9.26 -27.48
C PRO A 57 18.45 -10.58 -28.10
N PRO A 58 19.07 -10.53 -29.31
CA PRO A 58 19.60 -11.73 -29.96
C PRO A 58 20.60 -12.46 -29.06
N GLY A 59 20.33 -13.74 -28.77
CA GLY A 59 21.18 -14.58 -27.92
C GLY A 59 20.79 -14.61 -26.44
N TRP A 60 19.66 -14.03 -26.05
CA TRP A 60 19.12 -14.16 -24.71
C TRP A 60 18.67 -15.62 -24.42
N ASN A 61 19.04 -16.11 -23.24
CA ASN A 61 18.87 -17.50 -22.78
C ASN A 61 18.33 -17.60 -21.34
N GLY A 62 17.72 -16.51 -20.83
CA GLY A 62 17.09 -16.47 -19.52
C GLY A 62 15.69 -17.11 -19.49
N ASN A 63 15.07 -17.15 -18.32
CA ASN A 63 13.67 -17.56 -18.20
C ASN A 63 12.75 -16.38 -18.55
N PRO A 64 11.77 -16.52 -19.47
CA PRO A 64 10.85 -15.43 -19.84
C PRO A 64 10.05 -14.89 -18.66
N ASP A 65 9.91 -15.69 -17.60
CA ASP A 65 9.22 -15.30 -16.37
C ASP A 65 10.05 -14.39 -15.47
N ASP A 66 11.37 -14.25 -15.72
CA ASP A 66 12.26 -13.36 -14.98
C ASP A 66 12.28 -11.92 -15.57
N ILE A 67 11.49 -11.66 -16.62
CA ILE A 67 11.41 -10.34 -17.25
C ILE A 67 10.41 -9.48 -16.50
N PHE A 68 10.92 -8.55 -15.71
CA PHE A 68 10.13 -7.55 -15.00
C PHE A 68 9.75 -6.41 -15.95
N THR A 69 8.45 -6.20 -16.16
CA THR A 69 7.94 -4.97 -16.77
C THR A 69 7.76 -3.90 -15.71
N ASP A 70 8.14 -2.67 -16.01
CA ASP A 70 7.90 -1.52 -15.13
C ASP A 70 6.40 -1.19 -15.10
N SER A 71 5.71 -1.63 -14.06
CA SER A 71 4.31 -1.29 -13.75
C SER A 71 4.19 -0.03 -12.86
N ALA A 72 5.28 0.74 -12.70
CA ALA A 72 5.26 1.95 -11.88
C ALA A 72 4.19 2.93 -12.38
N GLY A 73 3.29 3.31 -11.46
CA GLY A 73 2.23 4.27 -11.73
C GLY A 73 0.94 3.68 -12.32
N GLN A 74 0.87 2.38 -12.58
CA GLN A 74 -0.39 1.73 -12.95
C GLN A 74 -1.34 1.60 -11.75
N ARG A 75 -2.63 1.81 -12.00
CA ARG A 75 -3.70 1.84 -10.99
C ARG A 75 -4.79 0.85 -11.38
N ILE A 76 -5.23 0.02 -10.43
CA ILE A 76 -6.42 -0.82 -10.59
C ILE A 76 -7.52 -0.24 -9.69
N TYR A 77 -8.57 0.29 -10.29
CA TYR A 77 -9.67 0.92 -9.57
C TYR A 77 -10.63 -0.13 -9.01
N ALA A 78 -11.08 0.08 -7.78
CA ALA A 78 -12.16 -0.69 -7.18
C ALA A 78 -13.49 -0.30 -7.84
N GLN A 79 -14.32 -1.29 -8.13
CA GLN A 79 -15.70 -1.08 -8.53
C GLN A 79 -16.59 -1.04 -7.30
N ARG A 80 -17.64 -0.23 -7.36
CA ARG A 80 -18.70 -0.25 -6.34
C ARG A 80 -19.78 -1.24 -6.72
N ILE A 81 -20.16 -2.11 -5.79
CA ILE A 81 -21.27 -3.05 -5.98
C ILE A 81 -22.57 -2.26 -6.25
N SER A 82 -23.22 -2.54 -7.39
CA SER A 82 -24.51 -1.93 -7.72
C SER A 82 -25.60 -2.45 -6.77
N GLY A 83 -26.33 -1.54 -6.13
CA GLY A 83 -27.34 -1.91 -5.12
C GLY A 83 -26.75 -2.44 -3.81
N GLY A 84 -25.45 -2.21 -3.57
CA GLY A 84 -24.80 -2.48 -2.28
C GLY A 84 -25.34 -1.62 -1.14
N SER A 85 -24.74 -1.74 0.04
CA SER A 85 -25.16 -1.00 1.23
C SER A 85 -24.96 0.51 1.11
N GLY A 86 -24.21 0.95 0.11
CA GLY A 86 -23.78 2.32 -0.08
C GLY A 86 -22.56 2.70 0.77
N ASP A 87 -21.98 1.76 1.50
CA ASP A 87 -20.81 1.97 2.37
C ASP A 87 -19.48 1.58 1.68
N ALA A 88 -18.39 1.62 2.44
CA ALA A 88 -17.06 1.30 1.93
C ALA A 88 -16.83 -0.19 1.66
N GLY A 89 -17.63 -1.09 2.25
CA GLY A 89 -17.58 -2.52 1.97
C GLY A 89 -17.93 -2.87 0.52
N ASP A 90 -18.65 -1.96 -0.16
CA ASP A 90 -19.02 -2.09 -1.57
C ASP A 90 -17.83 -1.93 -2.54
N TYR A 91 -16.67 -1.44 -2.11
CA TYR A 91 -15.48 -1.34 -2.95
C TYR A 91 -14.86 -2.73 -3.16
N VAL A 92 -14.85 -3.19 -4.41
CA VAL A 92 -14.32 -4.49 -4.82
C VAL A 92 -13.28 -4.30 -5.91
N PHE A 93 -12.09 -4.86 -5.70
CA PHE A 93 -11.06 -4.99 -6.73
C PHE A 93 -11.39 -6.22 -7.59
N GLU A 94 -12.23 -6.05 -8.62
CA GLU A 94 -12.66 -7.15 -9.48
C GLU A 94 -11.46 -7.81 -10.20
N GLY A 95 -11.44 -9.13 -10.26
CA GLY A 95 -10.37 -9.90 -10.89
C GLY A 95 -9.10 -10.05 -10.04
N LEU A 96 -9.02 -9.43 -8.87
CA LEU A 96 -7.88 -9.57 -7.96
C LEU A 96 -8.20 -10.50 -6.78
N THR A 97 -7.25 -11.38 -6.45
CA THR A 97 -7.32 -12.23 -5.25
C THR A 97 -6.47 -11.61 -4.15
N GLY A 98 -7.11 -11.23 -3.05
CA GLY A 98 -6.43 -10.62 -1.91
C GLY A 98 -7.36 -10.28 -0.76
N SER A 99 -6.85 -9.52 0.20
CA SER A 99 -7.57 -9.09 1.40
C SER A 99 -7.44 -7.59 1.57
N ARG A 100 -8.58 -6.92 1.73
CA ARG A 100 -8.71 -5.47 1.89
C ARG A 100 -8.45 -5.08 3.34
N LEU A 101 -7.64 -4.04 3.53
CA LEU A 101 -7.54 -3.29 4.78
C LEU A 101 -7.35 -1.80 4.45
N PHE A 102 -8.42 -1.01 4.47
CA PHE A 102 -8.34 0.42 4.20
C PHE A 102 -9.44 1.20 4.90
N VAL A 103 -9.29 2.52 4.96
CA VAL A 103 -10.28 3.45 5.50
C VAL A 103 -10.71 4.38 4.37
N ALA A 104 -11.95 4.29 3.92
CA ALA A 104 -12.47 5.21 2.91
C ALA A 104 -13.19 6.39 3.55
N GLU A 105 -12.95 7.60 3.05
CA GLU A 105 -13.84 8.73 3.28
C GLU A 105 -15.09 8.57 2.41
N MET A 106 -16.26 8.67 3.05
CA MET A 106 -17.55 8.45 2.44
C MET A 106 -18.42 9.69 2.62
N ALA A 107 -19.19 10.04 1.60
CA ALA A 107 -20.18 11.11 1.67
C ALA A 107 -21.59 10.56 1.93
N GLN A 108 -22.29 11.15 2.89
CA GLN A 108 -23.71 10.89 3.15
C GLN A 108 -24.47 12.20 3.33
N GLY A 109 -25.18 12.62 2.28
CA GLY A 109 -25.84 13.93 2.25
C GLY A 109 -24.82 15.06 2.33
N ASN A 110 -24.89 15.87 3.38
CA ASN A 110 -23.97 16.99 3.63
C ASN A 110 -22.85 16.66 4.62
N ALA A 111 -22.72 15.40 5.04
CA ALA A 111 -21.70 14.95 5.98
C ALA A 111 -20.71 14.00 5.30
N THR A 112 -19.47 14.02 5.77
CA THR A 112 -18.46 13.00 5.46
C THR A 112 -18.18 12.16 6.70
N TYR A 113 -17.82 10.90 6.49
CA TYR A 113 -17.39 9.98 7.55
C TYR A 113 -16.34 9.02 7.03
N HIS A 114 -15.53 8.47 7.94
CA HIS A 114 -14.53 7.46 7.60
C HIS A 114 -15.07 6.07 7.90
N ALA A 115 -14.95 5.16 6.94
CA ALA A 115 -15.41 3.78 7.04
C ALA A 115 -14.24 2.83 6.83
N THR A 116 -13.98 2.00 7.84
CA THR A 116 -12.94 0.96 7.77
C THR A 116 -13.48 -0.27 7.06
N VAL A 117 -12.70 -0.77 6.10
CA VAL A 117 -12.87 -2.04 5.42
C VAL A 117 -11.74 -2.95 5.85
N ALA A 118 -12.08 -4.13 6.36
CA ALA A 118 -11.12 -5.16 6.73
C ALA A 118 -11.72 -6.54 6.40
N ASP A 119 -11.04 -7.28 5.52
CA ASP A 119 -11.42 -8.67 5.24
C ASP A 119 -10.91 -9.60 6.35
N GLY A 120 -11.68 -10.67 6.64
CA GLY A 120 -11.42 -11.54 7.80
C GLY A 120 -10.10 -12.31 7.79
N ALA A 121 -9.36 -12.30 6.68
CA ALA A 121 -8.00 -12.85 6.61
C ALA A 121 -6.93 -11.90 7.23
N ILE A 122 -7.33 -10.70 7.64
CA ILE A 122 -6.50 -9.74 8.37
C ILE A 122 -7.09 -9.56 9.77
N THR A 123 -6.31 -9.93 10.78
CA THR A 123 -6.64 -9.86 12.21
C THR A 123 -5.99 -8.65 12.87
N ASP A 124 -6.30 -8.43 14.15
CA ASP A 124 -5.67 -7.39 14.99
C ASP A 124 -5.68 -6.00 14.35
N VAL A 125 -6.79 -5.69 13.68
CA VAL A 125 -6.98 -4.43 12.97
C VAL A 125 -7.07 -3.30 13.98
N HIS A 126 -6.20 -2.30 13.82
CA HIS A 126 -6.21 -1.08 14.60
C HIS A 126 -6.22 0.13 13.67
N VAL A 127 -7.12 1.07 13.95
CA VAL A 127 -7.22 2.34 13.23
C VAL A 127 -7.12 3.46 14.25
N ALA A 128 -6.12 4.32 14.09
CA ALA A 128 -6.02 5.58 14.78
C ALA A 128 -6.17 6.71 13.75
N TYR A 129 -7.06 7.66 14.02
CA TYR A 129 -7.38 8.74 13.10
C TYR A 129 -7.41 10.07 13.84
N SER A 130 -6.86 11.10 13.21
CA SER A 130 -6.87 12.49 13.65
C SER A 130 -6.88 13.41 12.42
N ASP A 131 -7.02 14.71 12.63
CA ASP A 131 -7.05 15.69 11.53
C ASP A 131 -5.74 15.74 10.72
N ALA A 132 -4.63 15.35 11.34
CA ALA A 132 -3.29 15.39 10.74
C ALA A 132 -2.72 14.00 10.44
N ASP A 133 -3.11 12.97 11.19
CA ASP A 133 -2.48 11.66 11.09
C ASP A 133 -3.52 10.54 11.03
N MET A 134 -3.31 9.59 10.12
CA MET A 134 -3.96 8.28 10.11
C MET A 134 -2.92 7.17 10.28
N LYS A 135 -3.18 6.25 11.20
CA LYS A 135 -2.41 5.01 11.34
C LYS A 135 -3.34 3.82 11.25
N LEU A 136 -3.03 2.90 10.34
CA LEU A 136 -3.78 1.68 10.09
C LEU A 136 -2.84 0.49 10.24
N THR A 137 -3.17 -0.46 11.11
CA THR A 137 -2.39 -1.69 11.25
C THR A 137 -3.27 -2.92 11.13
N GLY A 138 -2.74 -4.00 10.59
CA GLY A 138 -3.38 -5.33 10.65
C GLY A 138 -2.36 -6.44 10.50
N THR A 139 -2.75 -7.65 10.92
CA THR A 139 -1.90 -8.84 10.93
C THR A 139 -2.49 -9.91 10.03
N ARG A 140 -1.68 -10.51 9.16
CA ARG A 140 -2.05 -11.71 8.41
C ARG A 140 -1.34 -12.92 9.01
N LEU A 141 -2.11 -13.92 9.41
CA LEU A 141 -1.58 -15.18 9.90
C LEU A 141 -1.19 -16.08 8.72
N PHE A 142 -0.10 -16.82 8.84
CA PHE A 142 0.29 -17.87 7.91
C PHE A 142 0.68 -19.14 8.66
N ASP A 143 0.48 -20.29 8.01
CA ASP A 143 0.79 -21.58 8.65
C ASP A 143 2.30 -21.84 8.69
N VAL A 144 2.78 -22.35 9.82
CA VAL A 144 4.20 -22.69 10.04
C VAL A 144 4.76 -23.70 9.03
N HIS A 145 3.91 -24.50 8.38
CA HIS A 145 4.30 -25.51 7.40
C HIS A 145 4.32 -25.00 5.96
N GLU A 146 3.91 -23.75 5.71
CA GLU A 146 3.87 -23.15 4.38
C GLU A 146 4.87 -21.99 4.25
N PRO A 147 5.46 -21.77 3.07
CA PRO A 147 6.21 -20.55 2.83
C PRO A 147 5.28 -19.34 2.89
N CYS A 148 5.75 -18.25 3.48
CA CYS A 148 4.96 -17.02 3.53
C CYS A 148 5.32 -16.13 2.34
N LYS A 149 4.31 -15.68 1.60
CA LYS A 149 4.44 -14.58 0.63
C LYS A 149 3.25 -13.66 0.81
N VAL A 150 3.50 -12.39 1.10
CA VAL A 150 2.47 -11.36 1.11
C VAL A 150 3.00 -10.12 0.43
N TYR A 151 2.19 -9.51 -0.43
CA TYR A 151 2.47 -8.23 -1.06
C TYR A 151 1.54 -7.19 -0.46
N ALA A 152 2.12 -6.16 0.16
CA ALA A 152 1.40 -5.03 0.72
C ALA A 152 1.19 -3.97 -0.36
N ASN A 153 0.13 -4.10 -1.14
CA ASN A 153 -0.19 -3.18 -2.23
C ASN A 153 -0.88 -1.92 -1.70
N PRO A 154 -0.29 -0.71 -1.82
CA PRO A 154 -0.90 0.50 -1.29
C PRO A 154 -2.25 0.78 -1.96
N VAL A 155 -3.23 1.18 -1.15
CA VAL A 155 -4.56 1.60 -1.59
C VAL A 155 -4.69 3.09 -1.38
N TYR A 156 -5.15 3.79 -2.40
CA TYR A 156 -5.36 5.23 -2.41
C TYR A 156 -6.83 5.56 -2.70
N GLN A 157 -7.25 6.73 -2.25
CA GLN A 157 -8.53 7.32 -2.58
C GLN A 157 -8.32 8.67 -3.27
N THR A 158 -9.02 8.90 -4.39
CA THR A 158 -9.04 10.20 -5.08
C THR A 158 -9.97 11.18 -4.35
N PRO A 159 -9.86 12.49 -4.58
CA PRO A 159 -10.79 13.48 -4.02
C PRO A 159 -12.25 13.26 -4.40
N GLU A 160 -12.51 12.63 -5.55
CA GLU A 160 -13.85 12.27 -6.03
C GLU A 160 -14.42 11.04 -5.29
N GLY A 161 -13.59 10.35 -4.51
CA GLY A 161 -13.96 9.18 -3.72
C GLY A 161 -13.61 7.85 -4.37
N ASP A 162 -13.04 7.84 -5.58
CA ASP A 162 -12.63 6.60 -6.25
C ASP A 162 -11.47 5.95 -5.49
N VAL A 163 -11.54 4.64 -5.28
CA VAL A 163 -10.51 3.86 -4.59
C VAL A 163 -9.72 3.04 -5.61
N TYR A 164 -8.40 3.04 -5.51
CA TYR A 164 -7.53 2.24 -6.39
C TYR A 164 -6.34 1.65 -5.65
N VAL A 165 -5.78 0.58 -6.22
CA VAL A 165 -4.58 -0.10 -5.72
C VAL A 165 -3.43 0.05 -6.73
N VAL A 166 -2.21 0.17 -6.22
CA VAL A 166 -0.97 0.15 -7.00
C VAL A 166 -0.04 -0.96 -6.52
N GLN A 167 0.96 -1.33 -7.32
CA GLN A 167 1.90 -2.38 -6.93
C GLN A 167 2.65 -2.00 -5.65
N GLY A 168 2.68 -2.93 -4.71
CA GLY A 168 3.38 -2.79 -3.45
C GLY A 168 4.65 -3.59 -3.32
N GLN A 169 5.18 -3.58 -2.10
CA GLN A 169 6.35 -4.37 -1.73
C GLN A 169 5.93 -5.68 -1.07
N GLY A 170 6.72 -6.73 -1.32
CA GLY A 170 6.53 -8.05 -0.74
C GLY A 170 7.28 -8.24 0.57
N LEU A 171 6.70 -9.03 1.48
CA LEU A 171 7.34 -9.63 2.63
C LEU A 171 7.22 -11.16 2.49
N PHE A 172 8.34 -11.87 2.57
CA PHE A 172 8.38 -13.29 2.30
C PHE A 172 9.33 -14.06 3.22
N PHE A 173 8.94 -15.29 3.51
CA PHE A 173 9.76 -16.30 4.16
C PHE A 173 9.82 -17.52 3.23
N ASP A 174 10.99 -17.77 2.63
CA ASP A 174 11.19 -18.84 1.65
C ASP A 174 11.28 -20.25 2.28
N ALA A 175 11.22 -20.35 3.60
CA ALA A 175 11.23 -21.60 4.34
C ALA A 175 10.16 -21.57 5.45
N PRO A 176 9.66 -22.76 5.87
CA PRO A 176 8.82 -22.91 7.05
C PRO A 176 9.37 -22.15 8.25
N GLN A 177 8.50 -21.46 8.99
CA GLN A 177 8.88 -20.63 10.12
C GLN A 177 8.46 -21.27 11.45
N PRO A 178 9.24 -21.10 12.54
CA PRO A 178 8.76 -21.41 13.88
C PRO A 178 7.47 -20.65 14.22
N GLU A 179 6.59 -21.24 15.03
CA GLU A 179 5.42 -20.55 15.57
C GLU A 179 5.84 -19.27 16.30
N GLY A 180 5.15 -18.16 16.05
CA GLY A 180 5.44 -16.84 16.59
C GLY A 180 6.48 -16.03 15.81
N SER A 181 7.09 -16.58 14.76
CA SER A 181 7.88 -15.78 13.81
C SER A 181 7.01 -14.68 13.20
N CYS A 182 7.46 -13.44 13.26
CA CYS A 182 6.72 -12.31 12.73
C CYS A 182 7.60 -11.38 11.90
N GLY A 183 6.94 -10.57 11.08
CA GLY A 183 7.56 -9.51 10.29
C GLY A 183 6.51 -8.45 9.96
N SER A 184 6.96 -7.27 9.53
CA SER A 184 6.03 -6.25 9.07
C SER A 184 6.62 -5.43 7.93
N THR A 185 5.73 -4.80 7.18
CA THR A 185 6.05 -3.77 6.20
C THR A 185 5.16 -2.57 6.45
N THR A 186 5.75 -1.37 6.31
CA THR A 186 5.08 -0.10 6.58
C THR A 186 5.14 0.77 5.33
N ILE A 187 3.99 1.28 4.92
CA ILE A 187 3.82 2.24 3.83
C ILE A 187 3.40 3.56 4.45
N SER A 188 4.14 4.63 4.18
CA SER A 188 3.80 5.96 4.68
C SER A 188 3.73 6.96 3.52
N ALA A 189 2.74 7.85 3.58
CA ALA A 189 2.60 8.97 2.65
C ALA A 189 2.20 10.22 3.43
N SER A 190 2.80 11.35 3.07
CA SER A 190 2.44 12.66 3.60
C SER A 190 1.96 13.56 2.47
N THR A 191 0.81 14.17 2.68
CA THR A 191 0.14 14.98 1.68
C THR A 191 -0.17 16.35 2.27
N THR A 192 0.27 17.42 1.61
CA THR A 192 -0.07 18.78 2.03
C THR A 192 -1.45 19.14 1.48
N VAL A 193 -2.37 19.46 2.40
CA VAL A 193 -3.73 19.85 2.08
C VAL A 193 -3.91 21.31 2.50
N THR A 194 -4.65 22.07 1.68
CA THR A 194 -5.03 23.45 2.02
C THR A 194 -6.50 23.46 2.42
N ARG A 195 -6.81 23.79 3.68
CA ARG A 195 -8.18 24.05 4.17
C ARG A 195 -8.24 25.49 4.65
N ASP A 196 -9.25 26.24 4.20
CA ASP A 196 -9.47 27.65 4.57
C ASP A 196 -8.25 28.57 4.38
N GLY A 197 -7.43 28.30 3.35
CA GLY A 197 -6.20 29.06 3.07
C GLY A 197 -5.01 28.72 3.97
N VAL A 198 -5.16 27.75 4.88
CA VAL A 198 -4.09 27.23 5.74
C VAL A 198 -3.62 25.89 5.20
N GLN A 199 -2.31 25.78 4.97
CA GLN A 199 -1.68 24.50 4.65
C GLN A 199 -1.43 23.70 5.91
N PHE A 200 -1.84 22.43 5.90
CA PHE A 200 -1.46 21.44 6.90
C PHE A 200 -1.02 20.18 6.17
N THR A 201 -0.14 19.42 6.82
CA THR A 201 0.34 18.14 6.30
C THR A 201 -0.47 17.04 6.95
N GLN A 202 -1.09 16.20 6.13
CA GLN A 202 -1.70 14.97 6.58
C GLN A 202 -0.76 13.81 6.32
N THR A 203 -0.45 13.00 7.34
CA THR A 203 0.37 11.79 7.20
C THR A 203 -0.49 10.56 7.38
N THR A 204 -0.30 9.59 6.49
CA THR A 204 -0.88 8.26 6.64
C THR A 204 0.24 7.25 6.77
N GLU A 205 0.11 6.35 7.74
CA GLU A 205 0.97 5.19 7.94
C GLU A 205 0.11 3.91 7.93
N VAL A 206 0.46 2.96 7.08
CA VAL A 206 -0.20 1.66 6.97
C VAL A 206 0.83 0.58 7.24
N GLU A 207 0.63 -0.21 8.29
CA GLU A 207 1.49 -1.34 8.66
C GLU A 207 0.76 -2.67 8.44
N LEU A 208 1.30 -3.51 7.57
CA LEU A 208 0.87 -4.89 7.42
C LEU A 208 1.88 -5.81 8.12
N LYS A 209 1.39 -6.56 9.12
CA LYS A 209 2.17 -7.56 9.86
C LYS A 209 1.87 -8.95 9.32
N ILE A 210 2.82 -9.85 9.48
CA ILE A 210 2.63 -11.28 9.33
C ILE A 210 3.07 -12.00 10.59
N GLU A 211 2.39 -13.10 10.91
CA GLU A 211 2.73 -13.95 12.05
C GLU A 211 2.51 -15.43 11.71
N ALA A 212 3.52 -16.24 11.99
CA ALA A 212 3.48 -17.69 11.81
C ALA A 212 2.69 -18.33 12.95
N VAL A 213 1.63 -19.06 12.63
CA VAL A 213 0.81 -19.80 13.60
C VAL A 213 0.71 -21.26 13.20
N ASN A 214 0.59 -22.14 14.18
CA ASN A 214 0.32 -23.54 13.90
C ASN A 214 -1.19 -23.76 13.80
N THR A 215 -1.70 -23.88 12.57
CA THR A 215 -3.15 -24.05 12.35
C THR A 215 -3.63 -25.49 12.62
N ASN A 216 -2.70 -26.44 12.78
CA ASN A 216 -2.98 -27.85 13.09
C ASN A 216 -3.12 -28.17 14.59
N ARG A 217 -3.24 -27.16 15.46
CA ARG A 217 -3.52 -27.43 16.89
C ARG A 217 -4.93 -27.98 17.05
N GLU A 218 -5.05 -29.31 17.20
CA GLU A 218 -6.24 -29.92 17.79
C GLU A 218 -6.41 -29.33 19.21
N ILE A 219 -7.59 -28.74 19.47
CA ILE A 219 -8.00 -28.38 20.82
C ILE A 219 -8.28 -29.71 21.54
N VAL A 220 -7.36 -30.14 22.39
CA VAL A 220 -7.55 -31.27 23.32
C VAL A 220 -8.26 -30.80 24.57
#